data_AF-A0A183V577-F1
#
_entry.id   AF-A0A183V577-F1
#
_cell.length_a   1.000
_cell.length_b   1.000
_cell.length_c   1.000
_cell.angle_alpha   90.00
_cell.angle_beta   90.00
_cell.angle_gamma   90.00
#
_symmetry.space_group_name_H-M   'P 1'
#
loop_
_entity.id
_entity.type
_entity.pdbx_description
1 polymer ?
#
loop_
_entity_poly.entity_id
_entity_poly.type
_entity_poly.pdbx_seq_one_letter_code
_entity_poly.pdbx_strand_id
1 'polypeptide(L)'
;MTSCGLLELKDPDGHCFYIKEGVRKIDPVYKIALNTTDMKKTIDYWNRLLGMEVLSQDEHHCLLSYGSDQCSLEWLKIDAPIERGTAFGRIAFAIPTKELEPLEKRIRDEGETIQTPLVQLDTPGKATVHVVILADPNGHEICFVGEEAFRQLSQIDPKADLLLQDAMQEDKSDEWFKEGKPEARFVFNYDE
;
A
#
# COMPACT_ATOMS: atom_id res chain seq x y z
N MET A 1 0.18 -24.44 -3.16
CA MET A 1 -0.07 -24.14 -4.57
C MET A 1 -1.54 -23.82 -4.71
N THR A 2 -1.86 -22.56 -5.00
CA THR A 2 -3.23 -22.12 -5.30
C THR A 2 -3.71 -22.75 -6.61
N SER A 3 -5.01 -22.67 -6.88
CA SER A 3 -5.59 -23.11 -8.16
C SER A 3 -4.99 -22.41 -9.38
N CYS A 4 -4.35 -21.25 -9.19
CA CYS A 4 -3.65 -20.49 -10.23
C CYS A 4 -2.13 -20.73 -10.28
N GLY A 5 -1.61 -21.75 -9.58
CA GLY A 5 -0.20 -22.13 -9.64
C GLY A 5 0.75 -21.20 -8.87
N LEU A 6 0.24 -20.41 -7.94
CA LEU A 6 1.05 -19.58 -7.05
C LEU A 6 1.36 -20.32 -5.75
N LEU A 7 2.57 -20.12 -5.22
CA LEU A 7 2.90 -20.50 -3.86
C LEU A 7 2.45 -19.38 -2.92
N GLU A 8 1.41 -19.66 -2.12
CA GLU A 8 0.97 -18.76 -1.05
C GLU A 8 1.82 -18.99 0.20
N LEU A 9 2.33 -17.90 0.77
CA LEU A 9 2.99 -17.81 2.05
C LEU A 9 2.28 -16.78 2.91
N LYS A 10 2.43 -16.89 4.23
CA LYS A 10 1.98 -15.88 5.18
C LYS A 10 3.15 -15.43 6.05
N ASP A 11 3.22 -14.14 6.32
CA ASP A 11 4.14 -13.62 7.33
C ASP A 11 3.64 -13.94 8.76
N PRO A 12 4.39 -13.61 9.82
CA PRO A 12 3.99 -13.87 11.20
C PRO A 12 2.66 -13.24 11.66
N ASP A 13 2.17 -12.22 10.93
CA ASP A 13 0.92 -11.51 11.22
C ASP A 13 -0.22 -11.87 10.26
N GLY A 14 0.04 -12.78 9.31
CA GLY A 14 -0.96 -13.36 8.42
C GLY A 14 -1.11 -12.65 7.07
N HIS A 15 -0.25 -11.68 6.74
CA HIS A 15 -0.26 -11.04 5.42
C HIS A 15 0.14 -12.05 4.34
N CYS A 16 -0.65 -12.15 3.27
CA CYS A 16 -0.42 -13.12 2.21
C CYS A 16 0.62 -12.62 1.21
N PHE A 17 1.60 -13.47 0.91
CA PHE A 17 2.57 -13.31 -0.16
C PHE A 17 2.35 -14.42 -1.19
N TYR A 18 2.27 -14.05 -2.47
CA TYR A 18 2.10 -15.01 -3.57
C TYR A 18 3.34 -15.04 -4.45
N ILE A 19 4.03 -16.17 -4.45
CA ILE A 19 5.23 -16.39 -5.25
C ILE A 19 4.85 -17.12 -6.53
N LYS A 20 5.20 -16.51 -7.66
CA LYS A 20 5.04 -17.09 -8.99
C LYS A 20 6.36 -17.68 -9.45
N GLU A 21 6.31 -18.86 -10.06
CA GLU A 21 7.47 -19.42 -10.75
C GLU A 21 7.88 -18.54 -11.95
N GLY A 22 9.18 -18.26 -12.09
CA GLY A 22 9.69 -17.43 -13.18
C GLY A 22 11.13 -16.98 -12.98
N VAL A 23 11.59 -16.12 -13.88
CA VAL A 23 12.92 -15.51 -13.80
C VAL A 23 12.88 -14.29 -12.88
N ARG A 24 13.78 -14.25 -11.90
CA ARG A 24 13.90 -13.13 -10.96
C ARG A 24 14.29 -11.85 -11.72
N LYS A 25 13.41 -10.85 -11.67
CA LYS A 25 13.68 -9.48 -12.10
C LYS A 25 14.49 -8.72 -11.04
N ILE A 26 15.02 -7.55 -11.40
CA ILE A 26 15.71 -6.65 -10.46
C ILE A 26 14.77 -6.30 -9.31
N ASP A 27 13.55 -5.85 -9.63
CA ASP A 27 12.45 -5.77 -8.68
C ASP A 27 11.57 -7.03 -8.80
N PRO A 28 11.56 -7.92 -7.79
CA PRO A 28 10.71 -9.11 -7.80
C PRO A 28 9.25 -8.80 -7.43
N VAL A 29 8.93 -7.63 -6.89
CA VAL A 29 7.57 -7.24 -6.48
C VAL A 29 6.87 -6.59 -7.67
N TYR A 30 5.81 -7.22 -8.16
CA TYR A 30 5.15 -6.77 -9.40
C TYR A 30 3.64 -6.56 -9.26
N LYS A 31 3.04 -6.94 -8.14
CA LYS A 31 1.59 -6.82 -7.94
C LYS A 31 1.21 -6.71 -6.47
N ILE A 32 0.28 -5.81 -6.17
CA ILE A 32 -0.45 -5.74 -4.89
C ILE A 32 -1.91 -6.02 -5.21
N ALA A 33 -2.57 -6.88 -4.42
CA ALA A 33 -3.99 -7.20 -4.57
C ALA A 33 -4.81 -6.63 -3.41
N LEU A 34 -5.89 -5.93 -3.73
CA LEU A 34 -6.86 -5.36 -2.78
C LEU A 34 -8.27 -5.79 -3.15
N ASN A 35 -9.17 -5.79 -2.17
CA ASN A 35 -10.57 -6.11 -2.39
C ASN A 35 -11.42 -4.84 -2.61
N THR A 36 -12.44 -4.97 -3.44
CA THR A 36 -13.48 -3.95 -3.68
C THR A 36 -14.88 -4.55 -3.58
N THR A 37 -15.84 -3.78 -3.07
CA THR A 37 -17.28 -4.14 -3.12
C THR A 37 -17.98 -3.59 -4.37
N ASP A 38 -17.39 -2.60 -5.05
CA ASP A 38 -17.94 -1.95 -6.24
C ASP A 38 -16.83 -1.70 -7.26
N MET A 39 -16.67 -2.68 -8.17
CA MET A 39 -15.65 -2.65 -9.22
C MET A 39 -15.77 -1.42 -10.12
N LYS A 40 -17.00 -0.95 -10.39
CA LYS A 40 -17.21 0.21 -11.27
C LYS A 40 -16.71 1.50 -10.63
N LYS A 41 -17.01 1.71 -9.35
CA LYS A 41 -16.50 2.87 -8.59
C LYS A 41 -14.98 2.81 -8.43
N THR A 42 -14.45 1.64 -8.14
CA THR A 42 -12.99 1.42 -8.06
C THR A 42 -12.31 1.79 -9.37
N ILE A 43 -12.79 1.30 -10.51
CA ILE A 43 -12.20 1.62 -11.81
C ILE A 43 -12.32 3.11 -12.11
N ASP A 44 -13.48 3.73 -11.89
CA ASP A 44 -13.64 5.18 -12.11
C ASP A 44 -12.61 5.99 -11.31
N TYR A 45 -12.44 5.68 -10.02
CA TYR A 45 -11.49 6.36 -9.17
C TYR A 45 -10.03 6.14 -9.62
N TRP A 46 -9.60 4.89 -9.79
CA TRP A 46 -8.19 4.60 -10.04
C TRP A 46 -7.76 4.86 -11.49
N ASN A 47 -8.65 4.65 -12.47
CA ASN A 47 -8.36 4.91 -13.88
C ASN A 47 -8.70 6.35 -14.30
N ARG A 48 -9.96 6.79 -14.18
CA ARG A 48 -10.36 8.11 -14.68
C ARG A 48 -9.77 9.24 -13.83
N LEU A 49 -9.86 9.12 -12.49
CA LEU A 49 -9.47 10.20 -11.59
C LEU A 49 -7.95 10.21 -11.31
N LEU A 50 -7.38 9.05 -10.95
CA LEU A 50 -5.96 8.92 -10.63
C LEU A 50 -5.06 8.55 -11.83
N GLY A 51 -5.63 8.22 -12.98
CA GLY A 51 -4.89 8.07 -14.23
C GLY A 51 -4.12 6.76 -14.44
N MET A 52 -4.40 5.70 -13.67
CA MET A 52 -3.80 4.39 -13.93
C MET A 52 -4.38 3.75 -15.19
N GLU A 53 -3.59 3.06 -16.00
CA GLU A 53 -4.07 2.32 -17.17
C GLU A 53 -4.70 0.98 -16.76
N VAL A 54 -5.86 0.65 -17.34
CA VAL A 54 -6.48 -0.69 -17.20
C VAL A 54 -5.76 -1.67 -18.13
N LEU A 55 -5.05 -2.64 -17.56
CA LEU A 55 -4.34 -3.68 -18.31
C LEU A 55 -5.26 -4.86 -18.65
N SER A 56 -6.17 -5.21 -17.74
CA SER A 56 -7.18 -6.26 -17.93
C SER A 56 -8.33 -6.07 -16.94
N GLN A 57 -9.55 -6.42 -17.31
CA GLN A 57 -10.70 -6.38 -16.41
C GLN A 57 -11.80 -7.35 -16.84
N ASP A 58 -12.56 -7.83 -15.85
CA ASP A 58 -13.83 -8.53 -15.99
C ASP A 58 -14.77 -8.13 -14.82
N GLU A 59 -15.85 -8.88 -14.61
CA GLU A 59 -16.85 -8.58 -13.56
C GLU A 59 -16.32 -8.74 -12.13
N HIS A 60 -15.28 -9.55 -11.93
CA HIS A 60 -14.72 -9.92 -10.62
C HIS A 60 -13.29 -9.43 -10.40
N HIS A 61 -12.61 -8.96 -11.44
CA HIS A 61 -11.19 -8.63 -11.38
C HIS A 61 -10.85 -7.40 -12.24
N CYS A 62 -9.92 -6.57 -11.78
CA CYS A 62 -9.32 -5.50 -12.58
C CYS A 62 -7.83 -5.36 -12.22
N LEU A 63 -6.98 -5.21 -13.24
CA LEU A 63 -5.55 -4.96 -13.08
C LEU A 63 -5.19 -3.60 -13.67
N LEU A 64 -4.57 -2.75 -12.86
CA LEU A 64 -4.19 -1.38 -13.19
C LEU A 64 -2.68 -1.17 -13.06
N SER A 65 -2.09 -0.28 -13.85
CA SER A 65 -0.69 0.14 -13.65
C SER A 65 -0.43 1.57 -14.14
N TYR A 66 0.61 2.21 -13.62
CA TYR A 66 1.18 3.44 -14.19
C TYR A 66 2.29 3.18 -15.21
N GLY A 67 2.78 1.94 -15.34
CA GLY A 67 3.84 1.58 -16.28
C GLY A 67 4.09 0.07 -16.38
N SER A 68 4.68 -0.38 -17.49
CA SER A 68 4.95 -1.80 -17.74
C SER A 68 6.11 -2.37 -16.90
N ASP A 69 6.92 -1.48 -16.33
CA ASP A 69 8.04 -1.77 -15.44
C ASP A 69 7.73 -1.49 -13.96
N GLN A 70 6.48 -1.12 -13.65
CA GLN A 70 6.04 -0.80 -12.28
C GLN A 70 5.18 -1.91 -11.67
N CYS A 71 5.09 -1.90 -10.34
CA CYS A 71 4.18 -2.75 -9.58
C CYS A 71 2.73 -2.42 -9.95
N SER A 72 1.95 -3.43 -10.32
CA SER A 72 0.54 -3.29 -10.69
C SER A 72 -0.38 -3.35 -9.47
N LEU A 73 -1.55 -2.73 -9.56
CA LEU A 73 -2.61 -2.80 -8.56
C LEU A 73 -3.75 -3.67 -9.07
N GLU A 74 -3.99 -4.79 -8.38
CA GLU A 74 -5.06 -5.73 -8.68
C GLU A 74 -6.23 -5.51 -7.72
N TRP A 75 -7.42 -5.45 -8.29
CA TRP A 75 -8.68 -5.38 -7.58
C TRP A 75 -9.45 -6.67 -7.76
N LEU A 76 -9.87 -7.24 -6.64
CA LEU A 76 -10.72 -8.42 -6.59
C LEU A 76 -12.08 -8.02 -6.01
N LYS A 77 -13.15 -8.27 -6.76
CA LYS A 77 -14.50 -8.01 -6.28
C LYS A 77 -14.89 -9.06 -5.24
N ILE A 78 -15.39 -8.60 -4.10
CA ILE A 78 -15.98 -9.44 -3.07
C ILE A 78 -17.45 -9.06 -2.85
N ASP A 79 -18.29 -10.04 -2.55
CA ASP A 79 -19.71 -9.85 -2.22
C ASP A 79 -19.93 -9.79 -0.70
N ALA A 80 -18.96 -9.20 0.02
CA ALA A 80 -18.96 -9.02 1.46
C ALA A 80 -18.35 -7.66 1.85
N PRO A 81 -18.68 -7.08 3.01
CA PRO A 81 -18.03 -5.87 3.50
C PRO A 81 -16.50 -6.04 3.63
N ILE A 82 -15.77 -4.95 3.45
CA ILE A 82 -14.32 -4.92 3.66
C ILE A 82 -14.03 -4.76 5.15
N GLU A 83 -13.58 -5.84 5.79
CA GLU A 83 -13.11 -5.84 7.17
C GLU A 83 -11.66 -5.34 7.25
N ARG A 84 -11.46 -4.07 7.63
CA ARG A 84 -10.12 -3.44 7.66
C ARG A 84 -9.25 -3.90 8.82
N GLY A 85 -9.86 -4.26 9.95
CA GLY A 85 -9.15 -4.54 11.20
C GLY A 85 -8.23 -3.37 11.60
N THR A 86 -7.14 -3.69 12.30
CA THR A 86 -6.13 -2.69 12.73
C THR A 86 -4.83 -2.77 11.92
N ALA A 87 -4.68 -3.77 11.05
CA ALA A 87 -3.50 -4.00 10.22
C ALA A 87 -3.65 -3.41 8.81
N PHE A 88 -4.54 -2.43 8.63
CA PHE A 88 -4.69 -1.77 7.33
C PHE A 88 -3.41 -0.99 7.00
N GLY A 89 -3.03 -1.03 5.73
CA GLY A 89 -1.86 -0.36 5.21
C GLY A 89 -2.17 0.90 4.41
N ARG A 90 -1.12 1.48 3.85
CA ARG A 90 -1.17 2.60 2.93
C ARG A 90 -0.27 2.29 1.73
N ILE A 91 -0.77 2.52 0.53
CA ILE A 91 0.06 2.51 -0.69
C ILE A 91 0.57 3.91 -0.98
N ALA A 92 1.81 4.05 -1.46
CA ALA A 92 2.42 5.34 -1.74
C ALA A 92 2.87 5.44 -3.21
N PHE A 93 2.58 6.59 -3.83
CA PHE A 93 3.01 6.93 -5.18
C PHE A 93 3.79 8.25 -5.15
N ALA A 94 4.89 8.30 -5.88
CA ALA A 94 5.62 9.54 -6.10
C ALA A 94 5.11 10.22 -7.37
N ILE A 95 4.84 11.52 -7.29
CA ILE A 95 4.51 12.38 -8.44
C ILE A 95 5.37 13.64 -8.39
N PRO A 96 5.60 14.34 -9.51
CA PRO A 96 6.32 15.61 -9.47
C PRO A 96 5.69 16.54 -8.42
N THR A 97 6.50 17.18 -7.57
CA THR A 97 5.98 17.94 -6.41
C THR A 97 4.94 18.99 -6.81
N LYS A 98 5.11 19.61 -7.98
CA LYS A 98 4.18 20.59 -8.56
C LYS A 98 2.78 20.03 -8.89
N GLU A 99 2.63 18.71 -8.98
CA GLU A 99 1.36 18.03 -9.28
C GLU A 99 0.53 17.71 -8.03
N LEU A 100 1.09 17.87 -6.82
CA LEU A 100 0.37 17.60 -5.56
C LEU A 100 -0.82 18.54 -5.36
N GLU A 101 -0.63 19.85 -5.53
CA GLU A 101 -1.74 20.82 -5.43
C GLU A 101 -2.81 20.61 -6.52
N PRO A 102 -2.46 20.43 -7.82
CA PRO A 102 -3.43 20.03 -8.84
C PRO A 102 -4.18 18.74 -8.53
N LEU A 103 -3.51 17.73 -7.99
CA LEU A 103 -4.14 16.48 -7.58
C LEU A 103 -5.15 16.73 -6.46
N GLU A 104 -4.75 17.38 -5.37
CA GLU A 104 -5.65 17.66 -4.24
C GLU A 104 -6.89 18.44 -4.70
N LYS A 105 -6.70 19.46 -5.55
CA LYS A 105 -7.81 20.22 -6.13
C LYS A 105 -8.75 19.31 -6.92
N ARG A 106 -8.22 18.41 -7.76
CA ARG A 106 -9.03 17.48 -8.56
C ARG A 106 -9.85 16.54 -7.68
N ILE A 107 -9.26 15.96 -6.64
CA ILE A 107 -9.96 15.10 -5.68
C ILE A 107 -11.08 15.88 -4.98
N ARG A 108 -10.80 17.11 -4.55
CA ARG A 108 -11.77 17.99 -3.90
C ARG A 108 -12.93 18.36 -4.83
N ASP A 109 -12.65 18.70 -6.08
CA ASP A 109 -13.66 19.08 -7.08
C ASP A 109 -14.59 17.90 -7.43
N GLU A 110 -14.10 16.67 -7.34
CA GLU A 110 -14.87 15.43 -7.55
C GLU A 110 -15.63 14.98 -6.28
N GLY A 111 -15.44 15.67 -5.15
CA GLY A 111 -16.07 15.32 -3.88
C GLY A 111 -15.52 14.05 -3.22
N GLU A 112 -14.30 13.66 -3.60
CA GLU A 112 -13.63 12.47 -3.10
C GLU A 112 -12.86 12.74 -1.79
N THR A 113 -12.43 11.68 -1.11
CA THR A 113 -11.89 11.79 0.26
C THR A 113 -10.41 12.19 0.30
N ILE A 114 -10.14 13.33 0.95
CA ILE A 114 -8.81 13.78 1.36
C ILE A 114 -8.70 13.55 2.88
N GLN A 115 -7.89 12.60 3.30
CA GLN A 115 -7.63 12.34 4.73
C GLN A 115 -6.70 13.39 5.32
N THR A 116 -5.63 13.72 4.59
CA THR A 116 -4.66 14.73 4.98
C THR A 116 -4.40 15.63 3.79
N PRO A 117 -4.78 16.92 3.86
CA PRO A 117 -4.40 17.92 2.85
C PRO A 117 -2.87 18.02 2.72
N LEU A 118 -2.42 18.73 1.69
CA LEU A 118 -1.01 18.96 1.41
C LEU A 118 -0.26 19.43 2.67
N VAL A 119 0.70 18.62 3.10
CA VAL A 119 1.46 18.86 4.33
C VAL A 119 2.93 18.48 4.14
N GLN A 120 3.79 19.12 4.92
CA GLN A 120 5.20 18.78 5.03
C GLN A 120 5.41 17.69 6.10
N LEU A 121 6.24 16.70 5.78
CA LEU A 121 6.68 15.67 6.71
C LEU A 121 8.20 15.68 6.82
N ASP A 122 8.68 15.80 8.05
CA ASP A 122 10.10 15.76 8.38
C ASP A 122 10.53 14.34 8.77
N THR A 123 11.73 13.96 8.34
CA THR A 123 12.41 12.77 8.85
C THR A 123 13.79 13.22 9.38
N PRO A 124 14.10 13.03 10.67
CA PRO A 124 15.36 13.51 11.24
C PRO A 124 16.58 13.06 10.43
N GLY A 125 17.43 14.02 10.05
CA GLY A 125 18.64 13.77 9.26
C GLY A 125 18.40 13.45 7.78
N LYS A 126 17.17 13.59 7.26
CA LYS A 126 16.83 13.38 5.85
C LYS A 126 16.02 14.56 5.28
N ALA A 127 15.74 14.50 3.97
CA ALA A 127 14.97 15.54 3.29
C ALA A 127 13.51 15.60 3.77
N THR A 128 13.00 16.82 3.98
CA THR A 128 11.57 17.10 4.19
C THR A 128 10.81 16.84 2.89
N VAL A 129 9.71 16.09 2.97
CA VAL A 129 8.84 15.79 1.82
C VAL A 129 7.48 16.46 1.95
N HIS A 130 6.81 16.69 0.82
CA HIS A 130 5.41 17.11 0.81
C HIS A 130 4.53 15.93 0.41
N VAL A 131 3.40 15.78 1.10
CA VAL A 131 2.45 14.69 0.82
C VAL A 131 1.01 15.18 0.83
N VAL A 132 0.16 14.47 0.09
CA VAL A 132 -1.30 14.48 0.23
C VAL A 132 -1.73 13.04 0.53
N ILE A 133 -2.63 12.84 1.49
CA ILE A 133 -3.15 11.51 1.82
C ILE A 133 -4.63 11.44 1.47
N LEU A 134 -4.98 10.47 0.63
CA LEU A 134 -6.33 10.22 0.13
C LEU A 134 -6.89 8.93 0.71
N ALA A 135 -8.21 8.77 0.62
CA ALA A 135 -8.86 7.47 0.74
C ALA A 135 -9.60 7.15 -0.56
N ASP A 136 -9.43 5.92 -1.05
CA ASP A 136 -10.19 5.44 -2.21
C ASP A 136 -11.66 5.15 -1.84
N PRO A 137 -12.55 4.81 -2.80
CA PRO A 137 -13.96 4.52 -2.53
C PRO A 137 -14.21 3.34 -1.59
N ASN A 138 -13.20 2.49 -1.38
CA ASN A 138 -13.25 1.39 -0.42
C ASN A 138 -12.71 1.81 0.95
N GLY A 139 -12.05 2.97 1.07
CA GLY A 139 -11.40 3.50 2.27
C GLY A 139 -9.91 3.16 2.38
N HIS A 140 -9.26 2.68 1.32
CA HIS A 140 -7.83 2.36 1.33
C HIS A 140 -7.01 3.63 1.28
N GLU A 141 -6.00 3.74 2.14
CA GLU A 141 -5.19 4.94 2.22
C GLU A 141 -4.15 5.00 1.10
N ILE A 142 -3.99 6.20 0.54
CA ILE A 142 -3.06 6.47 -0.56
C ILE A 142 -2.23 7.69 -0.19
N CYS A 143 -0.90 7.55 -0.15
CA CYS A 143 0.02 8.68 -0.03
C CYS A 143 0.52 9.09 -1.42
N PHE A 144 0.25 10.33 -1.82
CA PHE A 144 0.99 10.94 -2.93
C PHE A 144 2.09 11.81 -2.36
N VAL A 145 3.34 11.51 -2.71
CA VAL A 145 4.54 12.22 -2.23
C VAL A 145 5.23 12.96 -3.37
N GLY A 146 5.78 14.13 -3.06
CA GLY A 146 6.61 14.90 -3.99
C GLY A 146 7.91 14.16 -4.33
N GLU A 147 8.05 13.81 -5.60
CA GLU A 147 9.10 12.92 -6.12
C GLU A 147 10.52 13.42 -5.84
N GLU A 148 10.77 14.71 -6.04
CA GLU A 148 12.12 15.29 -5.98
C GLU A 148 12.74 15.14 -4.59
N ALA A 149 11.99 15.50 -3.55
CA ALA A 149 12.42 15.33 -2.17
C ALA A 149 12.38 13.85 -1.74
N PHE A 150 11.40 13.08 -2.22
CA PHE A 150 11.32 11.65 -1.92
C PHE A 150 12.53 10.88 -2.45
N ARG A 151 13.04 11.21 -3.64
CA ARG A 151 14.28 10.62 -4.18
C ARG A 151 15.49 10.86 -3.28
N GLN A 152 15.56 11.99 -2.58
CA GLN A 152 16.62 12.25 -1.60
C GLN A 152 16.38 11.51 -0.28
N LEU A 153 15.12 11.47 0.18
CA LEU A 153 14.70 10.77 1.40
C LEU A 153 14.94 9.24 1.32
N SER A 154 14.71 8.65 0.15
CA SER A 154 14.70 7.21 -0.11
C SER A 154 16.03 6.65 -0.62
N GLN A 155 17.13 7.41 -0.47
CA GLN A 155 18.47 6.89 -0.79
C GLN A 155 18.78 5.63 0.02
N ILE A 156 19.41 4.65 -0.64
CA ILE A 156 19.82 3.39 -0.01
C ILE A 156 20.82 3.72 1.10
N ASP A 157 20.54 3.23 2.31
CA ASP A 157 21.50 3.32 3.40
C ASP A 157 22.57 2.23 3.23
N PRO A 158 23.85 2.60 3.00
CA PRO A 158 24.93 1.62 2.84
C PRO A 158 25.20 0.79 4.10
N LYS A 159 24.65 1.18 5.25
CA LYS A 159 24.78 0.43 6.52
C LYS A 159 23.56 -0.43 6.84
N ALA A 160 22.52 -0.42 5.99
CA ALA A 160 21.26 -1.10 6.28
C ALA A 160 21.45 -2.58 6.68
N ASP A 161 22.28 -3.32 5.93
CA ASP A 161 22.54 -4.74 6.21
C ASP A 161 23.22 -4.97 7.57
N LEU A 162 24.16 -4.09 7.95
CA LEU A 162 24.82 -4.16 9.25
C LEU A 162 23.83 -3.85 10.38
N LEU A 163 23.05 -2.78 10.24
CA LEU A 163 22.03 -2.39 11.22
C LEU A 163 20.99 -3.50 11.42
N LEU A 164 20.59 -4.19 10.34
CA LEU A 164 19.68 -5.33 10.42
C LEU A 164 20.32 -6.50 11.18
N GLN A 165 21.57 -6.84 10.89
CA GLN A 165 22.28 -7.90 11.58
C GLN A 165 22.44 -7.61 13.08
N ASP A 166 22.81 -6.37 13.43
CA ASP A 166 22.94 -5.94 14.81
C ASP A 166 21.59 -6.03 15.53
N ALA A 167 20.51 -5.53 14.91
CA ALA A 167 19.15 -5.62 15.46
C ALA A 167 18.69 -7.07 15.67
N MET A 168 19.02 -7.99 14.75
CA MET A 168 18.70 -9.41 14.90
C MET A 168 19.50 -10.08 16.02
N GLN A 169 20.73 -9.64 16.29
CA GLN A 169 21.54 -10.17 17.41
C GLN A 169 21.06 -9.65 18.77
N GLU A 170 20.59 -8.40 18.80
CA GLU A 170 20.04 -7.76 19.99
C GLU A 170 18.57 -8.13 20.25
N ASP A 171 17.91 -8.78 19.30
CA ASP A 171 16.52 -9.20 19.41
C ASP A 171 16.32 -10.17 20.58
N LYS A 172 15.34 -9.85 21.42
CA LYS A 172 14.93 -10.66 22.58
C LYS A 172 13.49 -11.16 22.44
N SER A 173 12.99 -11.28 21.22
CA SER A 173 11.62 -11.73 20.98
C SER A 173 11.38 -13.12 21.57
N ASP A 174 12.38 -13.99 21.61
CA ASP A 174 12.32 -15.29 22.30
C ASP A 174 11.99 -15.17 23.80
N GLU A 175 12.43 -14.10 24.48
CA GLU A 175 12.08 -13.85 25.88
C GLU A 175 10.62 -13.40 26.00
N TRP A 176 10.17 -12.53 25.10
CA TRP A 176 8.79 -12.08 25.03
C TRP A 176 7.83 -13.25 24.73
N PHE A 177 8.18 -14.15 23.81
CA PHE A 177 7.36 -15.31 23.47
C PHE A 177 7.22 -16.34 24.61
N LYS A 178 8.13 -16.36 25.61
CA LYS A 178 7.97 -17.21 26.80
C LYS A 178 6.74 -16.83 27.62
N GLU A 179 6.30 -15.57 27.55
CA GLU A 179 5.08 -15.09 28.22
C GLU A 179 3.81 -15.32 27.37
N GLY A 180 3.97 -15.82 26.14
CA GLY A 180 2.92 -16.12 25.17
C GLY A 180 2.53 -14.90 24.32
N LYS A 181 2.26 -15.10 23.02
CA LYS A 181 1.65 -14.05 22.17
C LYS A 181 0.25 -13.78 22.76
N PRO A 182 -0.04 -12.57 23.30
CA PRO A 182 -1.38 -12.26 23.78
C PRO A 182 -2.36 -12.43 22.61
N GLU A 183 -3.48 -13.11 22.85
CA GLU A 183 -4.54 -13.21 21.84
C GLU A 183 -4.97 -11.80 21.44
N ALA A 184 -5.13 -11.57 20.13
CA ALA A 184 -5.69 -10.33 19.62
C ALA A 184 -7.09 -10.14 20.23
N ARG A 185 -7.21 -9.24 21.21
CA ARG A 185 -8.50 -8.85 21.79
C ARG A 185 -9.13 -7.83 20.87
N PHE A 186 -10.10 -8.26 20.07
CA PHE A 186 -11.00 -7.35 19.36
C PHE A 186 -11.85 -6.63 20.40
N VAL A 187 -11.54 -5.37 20.67
CA VAL A 187 -12.38 -4.51 21.50
C VAL A 187 -13.45 -3.93 20.60
N PHE A 188 -14.64 -4.54 20.62
CA PHE A 188 -15.82 -3.93 20.02
C PHE A 188 -16.33 -2.85 20.98
N ASN A 189 -16.01 -1.59 20.71
CA ASN A 189 -16.73 -0.47 21.31
C ASN A 189 -18.07 -0.34 20.58
N TYR A 190 -19.10 -1.00 21.11
CA TYR A 190 -20.47 -0.61 20.84
C TYR A 190 -20.80 0.53 21.80
N ASP A 191 -20.52 1.77 21.37
CA ASP A 191 -21.22 2.93 21.91
C ASP A 191 -22.39 3.24 20.96
N GLU A 192 -23.56 3.45 21.58
CA GLU A 192 -24.93 3.52 21.03
C GLU A 192 -25.14 4.50 19.86
#